data_AF-A0A914BVB5-F1
#
_entry.id   AF-A0A914BVB5-F1
#
_cell.length_a   1.000
_cell.length_b   1.000
_cell.length_c   1.000
_cell.angle_alpha   90.00
_cell.angle_beta   90.00
_cell.angle_gamma   90.00
#
_symmetry.space_group_name_H-M   'P 1'
#
loop_
_entity.id
_entity.type
_entity.pdbx_description
1 polymer ?
#
loop_
_entity_poly.entity_id
_entity_poly.type
_entity_poly.pdbx_seq_one_letter_code
_entity_poly.pdbx_strand_id
1 'polypeptide(L)'
;MPNIKIFAGTTHHELCQLICERLQLDLSSASIKKSRDKETSIDINCSVRGEDVYIIQSGCGEINDSLMELLLFIRSCKTASAECITAVIPYFPYARYDHKAGSRITPITSKLLANLISLAGANRVVTMDLHSSQIQGFFDIPNDNLYAEPVILKYIKENIPNYKECILVSPDAGGAKRVAAIADRLKLEFAIIHKEGQRDSLVVGNVKDKTTVIIDDIADTCGTICIAAEKTSN
;
A
#
# COMPACT_ATOMS: atom_id res chain seq x y z
N MET A 1 30.98 -2.26 -4.61
CA MET A 1 29.52 -2.05 -4.63
C MET A 1 28.99 -2.75 -3.39
N PRO A 2 28.17 -2.11 -2.55
CA PRO A 2 27.57 -2.78 -1.40
C PRO A 2 26.77 -3.99 -1.90
N ASN A 3 26.82 -5.10 -1.17
CA ASN A 3 26.04 -6.29 -1.50
C ASN A 3 24.59 -6.02 -1.07
N ILE A 4 23.65 -6.52 -1.85
CA ILE A 4 22.23 -6.36 -1.56
C ILE A 4 21.78 -7.51 -0.66
N LYS A 5 21.09 -7.18 0.43
CA LYS A 5 20.46 -8.16 1.34
C LYS A 5 18.97 -7.92 1.41
N ILE A 6 18.19 -8.94 1.07
CA ILE A 6 16.72 -8.87 1.11
C ILE A 6 16.23 -9.75 2.25
N PHE A 7 15.43 -9.16 3.14
CA PHE A 7 14.74 -9.87 4.21
C PHE A 7 13.23 -9.79 4.03
N ALA A 8 12.56 -10.87 4.40
CA ALA A 8 11.12 -10.98 4.41
C ALA A 8 10.60 -10.93 5.85
N GLY A 9 9.57 -10.12 6.09
CA GLY A 9 8.71 -10.24 7.26
C GLY A 9 7.78 -11.46 7.17
N THR A 10 6.94 -11.62 8.17
CA THR A 10 6.02 -12.75 8.33
C THR A 10 4.78 -12.69 7.44
N THR A 11 4.42 -11.52 6.91
CA THR A 11 3.12 -11.30 6.27
C THR A 11 2.97 -11.92 4.88
N HIS A 12 3.96 -11.72 4.00
CA HIS A 12 3.88 -12.16 2.61
C HIS A 12 5.24 -12.67 2.10
N HIS A 13 5.56 -13.90 2.47
CA HIS A 13 6.79 -14.55 2.02
C HIS A 13 6.81 -14.80 0.51
N GLU A 14 5.66 -15.16 -0.09
CA GLU A 14 5.52 -15.38 -1.53
C GLU A 14 5.89 -14.13 -2.35
N LEU A 15 5.42 -12.95 -1.95
CA LEU A 15 5.78 -11.70 -2.61
C LEU A 15 7.29 -11.45 -2.54
N CYS A 16 7.90 -11.73 -1.39
CA CYS A 16 9.34 -11.58 -1.22
C CYS A 16 10.12 -12.54 -2.12
N GLN A 17 9.68 -13.79 -2.24
CA GLN A 17 10.27 -14.79 -3.15
C GLN A 17 10.19 -14.33 -4.61
N LEU A 18 9.02 -13.84 -5.06
CA LEU A 18 8.84 -13.31 -6.41
C LEU A 18 9.71 -12.08 -6.73
N ILE A 19 10.04 -11.28 -5.72
CA ILE A 19 10.98 -10.16 -5.85
C ILE A 19 12.41 -10.70 -5.96
N CYS A 20 12.80 -11.62 -5.08
CA CYS A 20 14.11 -12.29 -5.08
C CYS A 20 14.41 -13.02 -6.40
N GLU A 21 13.44 -13.78 -6.93
CA GLU A 21 13.56 -14.47 -8.22
C GLU A 21 13.80 -13.50 -9.37
N ARG A 22 13.08 -12.37 -9.41
CA ARG A 22 13.27 -11.34 -10.43
C ARG A 22 14.62 -10.65 -10.35
N LEU A 23 15.18 -10.53 -9.15
CA LEU A 23 16.49 -9.95 -8.90
C LEU A 23 17.63 -10.97 -8.98
N GLN A 24 17.32 -12.26 -9.12
CA GLN A 24 18.29 -13.36 -9.08
C GLN A 24 19.11 -13.35 -7.78
N LEU A 25 18.44 -13.07 -6.66
CA LEU A 25 19.02 -13.02 -5.31
C LEU A 25 18.30 -13.99 -4.39
N ASP A 26 19.03 -14.55 -3.42
CA ASP A 26 18.44 -15.37 -2.37
C ASP A 26 17.93 -14.51 -1.21
N LEU A 27 16.86 -14.98 -0.55
CA LEU A 27 16.40 -14.38 0.70
C LEU A 27 17.46 -14.56 1.80
N SER A 28 17.74 -13.48 2.50
CA SER A 28 18.69 -13.47 3.61
C SER A 28 18.09 -14.16 4.83
N SER A 29 18.91 -14.94 5.54
CA SER A 29 18.44 -15.74 6.67
C SER A 29 18.18 -14.86 7.90
N ALA A 30 16.95 -14.91 8.39
CA ALA A 30 16.53 -14.34 9.67
C ALA A 30 15.48 -15.24 10.33
N SER A 31 15.45 -15.24 11.65
CA SER A 31 14.46 -15.96 12.45
C SER A 31 13.53 -14.96 13.12
N ILE A 32 12.23 -15.11 12.93
CA ILE A 32 11.20 -14.31 13.59
C ILE A 32 10.43 -15.22 14.52
N LYS A 33 10.38 -14.89 15.80
CA LYS A 33 9.71 -15.69 16.83
C LYS A 33 8.74 -14.82 17.59
N LYS A 34 7.62 -15.42 17.97
CA LYS A 34 6.63 -14.81 18.85
C LYS A 34 6.57 -15.59 20.15
N SER A 35 6.80 -14.91 21.26
CA SER A 35 6.74 -15.50 22.60
C SER A 35 5.28 -15.75 23.04
N ARG A 36 5.10 -16.46 24.16
CA ARG A 36 3.77 -16.81 24.68
C ARG A 36 2.96 -15.59 25.13
N ASP A 37 3.63 -14.53 25.55
CA ASP A 37 3.07 -13.22 25.90
C ASP A 37 2.92 -12.27 24.69
N LYS A 38 3.14 -12.78 23.46
CA LYS A 38 2.97 -12.09 22.18
C LYS A 38 4.06 -11.07 21.81
N GLU A 39 5.16 -10.99 22.56
CA GLU A 39 6.32 -10.22 22.13
C GLU A 39 6.97 -10.85 20.89
N THR A 40 7.52 -10.00 20.03
CA THR A 40 8.20 -10.42 18.79
C THR A 40 9.69 -10.28 18.99
N SER A 41 10.46 -11.32 18.64
CA SER A 41 11.92 -11.28 18.60
C SER A 41 12.44 -11.62 17.20
N ILE A 42 13.52 -10.93 16.80
CA ILE A 42 14.11 -11.05 15.47
C ILE A 42 15.60 -11.31 15.61
N ASP A 43 16.04 -12.45 15.09
CA ASP A 43 17.45 -12.85 15.03
C ASP A 43 17.90 -12.81 13.57
N ILE A 44 18.84 -11.92 13.22
CA ILE A 44 19.45 -11.90 11.88
C ILE A 44 20.57 -12.93 11.86
N ASN A 45 20.45 -13.96 11.01
CA ASN A 45 21.37 -15.10 10.99
C ASN A 45 22.51 -14.94 9.98
N CYS A 46 22.74 -13.72 9.46
CA CYS A 46 23.79 -13.42 8.51
C CYS A 46 24.39 -12.03 8.75
N SER A 47 25.61 -11.79 8.25
CA SER A 47 26.23 -10.47 8.35
C SER A 47 25.55 -9.48 7.39
N VAL A 48 25.18 -8.31 7.91
CA VAL A 48 24.63 -7.17 7.15
C VAL A 48 25.54 -5.94 7.24
N ARG A 49 26.73 -6.07 7.83
CA ARG A 49 27.67 -4.94 8.04
C ARG A 49 28.11 -4.36 6.71
N GLY A 50 27.86 -3.08 6.49
CA GLY A 50 28.25 -2.39 5.26
C GLY A 50 27.42 -2.79 4.03
N GLU A 51 26.29 -3.47 4.22
CA GLU A 51 25.43 -3.93 3.13
C GLU A 51 24.23 -2.99 2.92
N ASP A 52 23.64 -3.03 1.73
CA ASP A 52 22.37 -2.35 1.41
C ASP A 52 21.22 -3.33 1.66
N VAL A 53 20.42 -3.02 2.68
CA VAL A 53 19.42 -3.93 3.24
C VAL A 53 18.01 -3.51 2.85
N TYR A 54 17.25 -4.42 2.27
CA TYR A 54 15.83 -4.24 1.93
C TYR A 54 15.00 -5.15 2.82
N ILE A 55 14.09 -4.55 3.58
CA ILE A 55 13.18 -5.28 4.48
C ILE A 55 11.78 -5.16 3.91
N ILE A 56 11.22 -6.27 3.45
CA ILE A 56 9.90 -6.33 2.85
C ILE A 56 8.90 -6.77 3.91
N GLN A 57 7.98 -5.88 4.27
CA GLN A 57 6.88 -6.18 5.19
C GLN A 57 5.63 -5.42 4.76
N SER A 58 4.47 -6.06 4.85
CA SER A 58 3.18 -5.44 4.57
C SER A 58 2.36 -5.27 5.86
N GLY A 59 1.41 -4.33 5.86
CA GLY A 59 0.48 -4.12 6.97
C GLY A 59 -0.79 -4.98 6.87
N CYS A 60 -0.69 -6.28 6.58
CA CYS A 60 -1.85 -7.17 6.44
C CYS A 60 -1.92 -8.22 7.56
N GLY A 61 -3.13 -8.70 7.86
CA GLY A 61 -3.37 -9.58 9.02
C GLY A 61 -3.30 -8.80 10.33
N GLU A 62 -2.43 -9.22 11.25
CA GLU A 62 -2.19 -8.52 12.52
C GLU A 62 -1.30 -7.29 12.27
N ILE A 63 -1.92 -6.19 11.87
CA ILE A 63 -1.25 -4.96 11.40
C ILE A 63 -0.22 -4.44 12.42
N ASN A 64 -0.57 -4.43 13.70
CA ASN A 64 0.30 -3.90 14.75
C ASN A 64 1.52 -4.78 15.00
N ASP A 65 1.33 -6.10 14.96
CA ASP A 65 2.42 -7.06 15.13
C ASP A 65 3.39 -6.98 13.95
N SER A 66 2.84 -6.89 12.73
CA SER A 66 3.61 -6.74 11.50
C SER A 66 4.43 -5.44 11.47
N LEU A 67 3.85 -4.35 11.98
CA LEU A 67 4.54 -3.08 12.17
C LEU A 67 5.66 -3.19 13.20
N MET A 68 5.39 -3.77 14.37
CA MET A 68 6.40 -3.95 15.41
C MET A 68 7.56 -4.83 14.92
N GLU A 69 7.23 -5.90 14.20
CA GLU A 69 8.22 -6.75 13.53
C GLU A 69 9.10 -5.94 12.57
N LEU A 70 8.52 -5.12 11.69
CA LEU A 70 9.28 -4.25 10.78
C LEU A 70 10.23 -3.32 11.54
N LEU A 71 9.74 -2.66 12.59
CA LEU A 71 10.55 -1.72 13.38
C LEU A 71 11.72 -2.43 14.08
N LEU A 72 11.48 -3.61 14.65
CA LEU A 72 12.52 -4.44 15.26
C LEU A 72 13.53 -4.90 14.22
N PHE A 73 13.08 -5.26 13.01
CA PHE A 73 13.95 -5.71 11.93
C PHE A 73 14.89 -4.59 11.48
N ILE A 74 14.33 -3.41 11.21
CA ILE A 74 15.09 -2.20 10.88
C ILE A 74 16.11 -1.93 11.98
N ARG A 75 15.69 -1.98 13.25
CA ARG A 75 16.55 -1.70 14.39
C ARG A 75 17.69 -2.71 14.53
N SER A 76 17.42 -4.00 14.31
CA SER A 76 18.42 -5.06 14.31
C SER A 76 19.46 -4.84 13.21
N CYS A 77 19.04 -4.56 11.97
CA CYS A 77 19.95 -4.26 10.87
C CYS A 77 20.79 -3.00 11.14
N LYS A 78 20.17 -1.95 11.72
CA LYS A 78 20.86 -0.71 12.05
C LYS A 78 21.95 -0.93 13.09
N THR A 79 21.64 -1.69 14.14
CA THR A 79 22.58 -2.03 15.21
C THR A 79 23.70 -2.94 14.68
N ALA A 80 23.40 -3.81 13.73
CA ALA A 80 24.36 -4.65 13.02
C ALA A 80 25.23 -3.89 11.98
N SER A 81 25.15 -2.55 11.94
CA SER A 81 25.95 -1.68 11.08
C SER A 81 25.69 -1.85 9.58
N ALA A 82 24.44 -2.08 9.17
CA ALA A 82 24.04 -1.93 7.78
C ALA A 82 24.34 -0.51 7.26
N GLU A 83 24.79 -0.41 6.00
CA GLU A 83 25.13 0.88 5.37
C GLU A 83 23.85 1.68 5.08
N CYS A 84 22.90 1.02 4.43
CA CYS A 84 21.60 1.58 4.07
C CYS A 84 20.49 0.56 4.38
N ILE A 85 19.36 1.05 4.87
CA ILE A 85 18.18 0.24 5.18
C ILE A 85 16.97 0.84 4.46
N THR A 86 16.43 0.11 3.49
CA THR A 86 15.21 0.44 2.77
C THR A 86 14.04 -0.39 3.30
N ALA A 87 13.03 0.27 3.85
CA ALA A 87 11.79 -0.39 4.22
C ALA A 87 10.85 -0.45 3.01
N VAL A 88 10.56 -1.66 2.53
CA VAL A 88 9.64 -1.90 1.41
C VAL A 88 8.29 -2.29 2.01
N ILE A 89 7.31 -1.39 1.91
CA ILE A 89 6.00 -1.48 2.54
C ILE A 89 4.92 -1.38 1.45
N PRO A 90 4.58 -2.49 0.76
CA PRO A 90 3.64 -2.47 -0.36
C PRO A 90 2.28 -1.87 0.02
N TYR A 91 1.72 -2.31 1.15
CA TYR A 91 0.51 -1.72 1.73
C TYR A 91 0.87 -0.95 2.99
N PHE A 92 0.81 0.39 2.92
CA PHE A 92 1.16 1.25 4.04
C PHE A 92 0.11 1.18 5.15
N PRO A 93 0.46 0.68 6.35
CA PRO A 93 -0.51 0.53 7.43
C PRO A 93 -1.01 1.90 7.91
N TYR A 94 -2.28 1.96 8.32
CA TYR A 94 -2.94 3.19 8.78
C TYR A 94 -2.97 4.35 7.76
N ALA A 95 -2.81 4.07 6.46
CA ALA A 95 -2.82 5.10 5.41
C ALA A 95 -4.13 5.92 5.35
N ARG A 96 -5.27 5.33 5.75
CA ARG A 96 -6.57 6.03 5.85
C ARG A 96 -6.66 7.05 7.00
N TYR A 97 -5.68 7.06 7.91
CA TYR A 97 -5.59 7.96 9.06
C TYR A 97 -4.48 8.99 8.86
N ASP A 98 -4.60 9.78 7.79
CA ASP A 98 -3.63 10.78 7.31
C ASP A 98 -3.98 12.23 7.64
N HIS A 99 -5.17 12.47 8.15
CA HIS A 99 -5.60 13.80 8.59
C HIS A 99 -6.52 13.71 9.81
N LYS A 100 -6.78 14.85 10.45
CA LYS A 100 -7.72 14.94 11.57
C LYS A 100 -9.16 14.89 11.04
N ALA A 101 -9.78 13.72 11.07
CA ALA A 101 -11.19 13.58 10.72
C ALA A 101 -12.09 14.04 11.89
N GLY A 102 -12.86 15.11 11.69
CA GLY A 102 -14.03 15.53 12.48
C GLY A 102 -13.81 16.03 13.92
N SER A 103 -12.84 15.49 14.66
CA SER A 103 -12.55 15.87 16.06
C SER A 103 -11.16 16.53 16.17
N ARG A 104 -11.02 17.51 17.07
CA ARG A 104 -9.71 18.15 17.34
C ARG A 104 -8.67 17.18 17.93
N ILE A 105 -9.12 16.03 18.45
CA ILE A 105 -8.36 15.04 19.23
C ILE A 105 -8.29 13.69 18.50
N THR A 106 -8.13 13.70 17.18
CA THR A 106 -7.83 12.48 16.41
C THR A 106 -6.33 12.47 16.05
N PRO A 107 -5.59 11.38 16.29
CA PRO A 107 -4.18 11.30 15.90
C PRO A 107 -4.04 11.19 14.37
N ILE A 108 -2.94 11.72 13.84
CA ILE A 108 -2.52 11.44 12.46
C ILE A 108 -1.60 10.22 12.54
N THR A 109 -2.19 9.04 12.55
CA THR A 109 -1.47 7.78 12.83
C THR A 109 -0.43 7.48 11.75
N SER A 110 -0.73 7.74 10.48
CA SER A 110 0.26 7.58 9.39
C SER A 110 1.52 8.44 9.58
N LYS A 111 1.40 9.68 10.10
CA LYS A 111 2.58 10.50 10.48
C LYS A 111 3.34 9.91 11.66
N LEU A 112 2.63 9.39 12.67
CA LEU A 112 3.27 8.66 13.77
C LEU A 112 4.07 7.47 13.24
N LEU A 113 3.51 6.68 12.31
CA LEU A 113 4.22 5.54 11.73
C LEU A 113 5.43 5.95 10.90
N ALA A 114 5.31 6.99 10.08
CA ALA A 114 6.44 7.54 9.33
C ALA A 114 7.59 7.95 10.27
N ASN A 115 7.27 8.58 11.40
CA ASN A 115 8.26 8.93 12.42
C ASN A 115 8.88 7.69 13.07
N LEU A 116 8.09 6.66 13.40
CA LEU A 116 8.60 5.42 14.01
C LEU A 116 9.55 4.67 13.07
N ILE A 117 9.19 4.55 11.79
CA ILE A 117 10.03 3.90 10.77
C ILE A 117 11.35 4.66 10.60
N SER A 118 11.29 5.99 10.52
CA SER A 118 12.47 6.85 10.43
C SER A 118 13.35 6.72 11.68
N LEU A 119 12.75 6.74 12.88
CA LEU A 119 13.44 6.63 14.16
C LEU A 119 14.06 5.24 14.40
N ALA A 120 13.41 4.17 13.92
CA ALA A 120 13.96 2.82 13.98
C ALA A 120 15.29 2.71 13.23
N GLY A 121 15.47 3.52 12.18
CA GLY A 121 16.73 3.68 11.45
C GLY A 121 16.63 3.42 9.96
N ALA A 122 15.42 3.46 9.37
CA ALA A 122 15.26 3.37 7.92
C ALA A 122 15.88 4.60 7.24
N ASN A 123 16.57 4.36 6.12
CA ASN A 123 17.17 5.39 5.27
C ASN A 123 16.27 5.77 4.10
N ARG A 124 15.40 4.86 3.67
CA ARG A 124 14.47 5.03 2.56
C ARG A 124 13.21 4.20 2.79
N VAL A 125 12.09 4.65 2.24
CA VAL A 125 10.86 3.87 2.18
C VAL A 125 10.45 3.68 0.73
N VAL A 126 10.01 2.47 0.38
CA VAL A 126 9.36 2.16 -0.89
C VAL A 126 7.97 1.66 -0.57
N THR A 127 6.95 2.24 -1.19
CA THR A 127 5.54 1.85 -0.98
C THR A 127 4.79 1.85 -2.30
N MET A 128 3.52 1.44 -2.29
CA MET A 128 2.69 1.38 -3.49
C MET A 128 1.31 1.97 -3.23
N ASP A 129 0.87 2.85 -4.12
CA ASP A 129 -0.46 3.48 -4.13
C ASP A 129 -0.93 3.96 -2.75
N LEU A 130 -0.13 4.84 -2.13
CA LEU A 130 -0.54 5.52 -0.90
C LEU A 130 -1.97 6.08 -1.03
N HIS A 131 -2.80 5.82 -0.01
CA HIS A 131 -4.17 6.33 0.10
C HIS A 131 -4.25 7.84 -0.20
N SER A 132 -3.23 8.58 0.26
CA SER A 132 -3.09 10.01 0.10
C SER A 132 -1.64 10.33 -0.25
N SER A 133 -1.44 11.08 -1.35
CA SER A 133 -0.10 11.47 -1.81
C SER A 133 0.68 12.29 -0.77
N GLN A 134 -0.02 12.94 0.15
CA GLN A 134 0.52 13.78 1.21
C GLN A 134 1.29 12.97 2.26
N ILE A 135 1.03 11.67 2.38
CA ILE A 135 1.76 10.77 3.28
C ILE A 135 3.25 10.76 2.94
N GLN A 136 3.64 11.01 1.67
CA GLN A 136 5.05 11.14 1.29
C GLN A 136 5.75 12.27 2.05
N GLY A 137 5.03 13.37 2.33
CA GLY A 137 5.53 14.49 3.12
C GLY A 137 5.59 14.22 4.63
N PHE A 138 5.15 13.04 5.09
CA PHE A 138 5.31 12.64 6.49
C PHE A 138 6.68 12.04 6.79
N PHE A 139 7.42 11.61 5.77
CA PHE A 139 8.77 11.10 5.92
C PHE A 139 9.80 12.22 5.79
N ASP A 140 10.76 12.24 6.71
CA ASP A 140 11.95 13.09 6.60
C ASP A 140 13.06 12.42 5.78
N ILE A 141 12.86 11.15 5.41
CA ILE A 141 13.72 10.32 4.57
C ILE A 141 13.10 10.16 3.17
N PRO A 142 13.90 9.88 2.12
CA PRO A 142 13.38 9.60 0.80
C PRO A 142 12.30 8.51 0.80
N ASN A 143 11.18 8.79 0.15
CA ASN A 143 10.07 7.86 -0.01
C ASN A 143 9.70 7.72 -1.49
N ASP A 144 9.79 6.50 -2.02
CA ASP A 144 9.38 6.16 -3.38
C ASP A 144 7.96 5.55 -3.35
N ASN A 145 6.97 6.31 -3.79
CA ASN A 145 5.60 5.82 -3.97
C ASN A 145 5.40 5.28 -5.40
N LEU A 146 5.33 3.96 -5.52
CA LEU A 146 5.04 3.27 -6.78
C LEU A 146 3.54 3.32 -7.09
N TYR A 147 3.17 3.18 -8.37
CA TYR A 147 1.78 3.19 -8.82
C TYR A 147 1.45 1.92 -9.59
N ALA A 148 0.35 1.27 -9.23
CA ALA A 148 -0.22 0.14 -9.98
C ALA A 148 -0.95 0.58 -11.25
N GLU A 149 -1.20 1.89 -11.42
CA GLU A 149 -1.89 2.47 -12.57
C GLU A 149 -1.44 1.90 -13.93
N PRO A 150 -0.14 1.77 -14.28
CA PRO A 150 0.26 1.18 -15.56
C PRO A 150 -0.17 -0.28 -15.73
N VAL A 151 -0.18 -1.05 -14.65
CA VAL A 151 -0.62 -2.46 -14.65
C VAL A 151 -2.14 -2.53 -14.78
N ILE A 152 -2.88 -1.67 -14.10
CA ILE A 152 -4.35 -1.56 -14.21
C ILE A 152 -4.76 -1.18 -15.64
N LEU A 153 -4.09 -0.17 -16.23
CA LEU A 153 -4.34 0.26 -17.61
C LEU A 153 -4.11 -0.89 -18.61
N LYS A 154 -3.03 -1.64 -18.43
CA LYS A 154 -2.73 -2.82 -19.25
C LYS A 154 -3.82 -3.89 -19.08
N TYR A 155 -4.20 -4.18 -17.83
CA TYR A 155 -5.22 -5.17 -17.52
C TYR A 155 -6.56 -4.84 -18.17
N ILE A 156 -7.02 -3.59 -18.06
CA ILE A 156 -8.28 -3.13 -18.68
C ILE A 156 -8.26 -3.34 -20.20
N LYS A 157 -7.16 -2.95 -20.87
CA LYS A 157 -7.03 -3.08 -22.33
C LYS A 157 -6.99 -4.53 -22.81
N GLU A 158 -6.36 -5.41 -22.05
CA GLU A 158 -6.12 -6.80 -22.47
C GLU A 158 -7.24 -7.75 -22.07
N ASN A 159 -7.97 -7.45 -20.98
CA ASN A 159 -8.89 -8.42 -20.37
C ASN A 159 -10.36 -7.99 -20.38
N ILE A 160 -10.68 -6.71 -20.64
CA ILE A 160 -12.07 -6.24 -20.70
C ILE A 160 -12.51 -6.16 -22.17
N PRO A 161 -13.47 -7.00 -22.61
CA PRO A 161 -14.03 -6.92 -23.96
C PRO A 161 -14.64 -5.53 -24.19
N ASN A 162 -14.41 -4.97 -25.38
CA ASN A 162 -14.91 -3.64 -25.74
C ASN A 162 -14.59 -2.56 -24.69
N TYR A 163 -13.39 -2.58 -24.09
CA TYR A 163 -13.01 -1.63 -23.03
C TYR A 163 -13.22 -0.14 -23.41
N LYS A 164 -13.25 0.18 -24.71
CA LYS A 164 -13.54 1.52 -25.24
C LYS A 164 -14.96 2.01 -24.98
N GLU A 165 -15.89 1.10 -24.71
CA GLU A 165 -17.28 1.38 -24.38
C GLU A 165 -17.52 1.35 -22.86
N CYS A 166 -16.47 1.10 -22.07
CA CYS A 166 -16.57 1.09 -20.62
C CYS A 166 -16.65 2.50 -20.02
N ILE A 167 -17.14 2.56 -18.80
CA ILE A 167 -17.08 3.73 -17.93
C ILE A 167 -16.34 3.36 -16.64
N LEU A 168 -15.39 4.19 -16.23
CA LEU A 168 -14.70 3.98 -14.96
C LEU A 168 -15.50 4.61 -13.83
N VAL A 169 -15.59 3.95 -12.67
CA VAL A 169 -16.44 4.40 -11.56
C VAL A 169 -15.62 4.54 -10.29
N SER A 170 -15.71 5.71 -9.65
CA SER A 170 -15.21 5.91 -8.30
C SER A 170 -16.32 5.57 -7.28
N PRO A 171 -16.08 4.68 -6.31
CA PRO A 171 -17.08 4.30 -5.31
C PRO A 171 -17.38 5.41 -4.30
N ASP A 172 -16.51 6.41 -4.20
CA ASP A 172 -16.72 7.61 -3.41
C ASP A 172 -16.12 8.87 -4.08
N ALA A 173 -16.33 10.04 -3.47
CA ALA A 173 -15.81 11.31 -3.97
C ALA A 173 -14.29 11.48 -3.77
N GLY A 174 -13.68 10.77 -2.81
CA GLY A 174 -12.24 10.83 -2.54
C GLY A 174 -11.43 10.18 -3.66
N GLY A 175 -11.92 9.07 -4.21
CA GLY A 175 -11.31 8.35 -5.33
C GLY A 175 -11.42 9.05 -6.69
N ALA A 176 -12.17 10.15 -6.80
CA ALA A 176 -12.48 10.80 -8.08
C ALA A 176 -11.23 11.16 -8.91
N LYS A 177 -10.19 11.69 -8.26
CA LYS A 177 -8.93 12.06 -8.93
C LYS A 177 -8.21 10.84 -9.53
N ARG A 178 -8.25 9.70 -8.82
CA ARG A 178 -7.64 8.44 -9.27
C ARG A 178 -8.33 7.92 -10.51
N VAL A 179 -9.67 7.85 -10.46
CA VAL A 179 -10.47 7.35 -11.57
C VAL A 179 -10.37 8.26 -12.79
N ALA A 180 -10.41 9.58 -12.60
CA ALA A 180 -10.22 10.56 -13.67
C ALA A 180 -8.87 10.39 -14.39
N ALA A 181 -7.77 10.22 -13.64
CA ALA A 181 -6.44 10.02 -14.23
C ALA A 181 -6.36 8.77 -15.13
N ILE A 182 -6.98 7.66 -14.70
CA ILE A 182 -7.04 6.42 -15.48
C ILE A 182 -7.95 6.60 -16.70
N ALA A 183 -9.09 7.26 -16.53
CA ALA A 183 -10.06 7.53 -17.60
C ALA A 183 -9.44 8.38 -18.71
N ASP A 184 -8.71 9.45 -18.36
CA ASP A 184 -8.03 10.34 -19.30
C ASP A 184 -7.01 9.56 -20.15
N ARG A 185 -6.24 8.65 -19.54
CA ARG A 185 -5.25 7.82 -20.25
C ARG A 185 -5.89 6.77 -21.16
N LEU A 186 -7.07 6.27 -20.80
CA LEU A 186 -7.83 5.34 -21.64
C LEU A 186 -8.74 6.06 -22.66
N LYS A 187 -8.90 7.38 -22.55
CA LYS A 187 -9.88 8.20 -23.28
C LYS A 187 -11.31 7.68 -23.06
N LEU A 188 -11.64 7.35 -21.81
CA LEU A 188 -12.95 6.90 -21.38
C LEU A 188 -13.65 7.98 -20.56
N GLU A 189 -14.97 7.85 -20.45
CA GLU A 189 -15.73 8.60 -19.46
C GLU A 189 -15.54 7.99 -18.06
N PHE A 190 -15.83 8.78 -17.02
CA PHE A 190 -15.92 8.29 -15.66
C PHE A 190 -17.17 8.78 -14.95
N ALA A 191 -17.57 8.04 -13.92
CA ALA A 191 -18.65 8.39 -13.00
C ALA A 191 -18.14 8.35 -11.55
N ILE A 192 -18.84 9.06 -10.67
CA ILE A 192 -18.55 9.11 -9.24
C ILE A 192 -19.82 8.76 -8.49
N ILE A 193 -19.69 7.95 -7.45
CA ILE A 193 -20.78 7.71 -6.50
C ILE A 193 -20.64 8.70 -5.36
N HIS A 194 -21.65 9.54 -5.21
CA HIS A 194 -21.75 10.50 -4.13
C HIS A 194 -22.73 9.97 -3.08
N LYS A 195 -22.30 9.87 -1.83
CA LYS A 195 -23.15 9.44 -0.72
C LYS A 195 -23.89 10.64 -0.14
N GLU A 196 -25.20 10.71 -0.37
CA GLU A 196 -26.08 11.70 0.24
C GLU A 196 -26.64 11.16 1.56
N GLY A 197 -26.00 11.53 2.69
CA GLY A 197 -26.45 11.12 4.02
C GLY A 197 -26.17 9.64 4.35
N GLN A 198 -26.95 9.06 5.26
CA GLN A 198 -26.69 7.69 5.75
C GLN A 198 -27.14 6.58 4.80
N ARG A 199 -28.14 6.82 3.94
CA ARG A 199 -28.80 5.77 3.16
C ARG A 199 -28.93 6.06 1.67
N ASP A 200 -28.67 7.28 1.22
CA ASP A 200 -28.83 7.61 -0.20
C ASP A 200 -27.48 7.72 -0.91
N SER A 201 -27.46 7.29 -2.15
CA SER A 201 -26.26 7.30 -3.00
C SER A 201 -26.66 7.61 -4.44
N LEU A 202 -26.05 8.67 -4.95
CA LEU A 202 -26.29 9.22 -6.28
C LEU A 202 -25.11 8.87 -7.18
N VAL A 203 -25.40 8.38 -8.38
CA VAL A 203 -24.40 8.21 -9.44
C VAL A 203 -24.32 9.51 -10.24
N VAL A 204 -23.15 10.15 -10.22
CA VAL A 204 -22.85 11.33 -11.04
C VAL A 204 -22.06 10.88 -12.25
N GLY A 205 -22.75 10.78 -13.40
CA GLY A 205 -22.20 10.28 -14.67
C GLY A 205 -23.20 9.36 -15.38
N ASN A 206 -23.03 9.16 -16.69
CA ASN A 206 -23.93 8.29 -17.47
C ASN A 206 -23.37 6.87 -17.57
N VAL A 207 -23.83 5.98 -16.69
CA VAL A 207 -23.44 4.55 -16.65
C VAL A 207 -24.35 3.64 -17.47
N LYS A 208 -25.45 4.18 -18.03
CA LYS A 208 -26.47 3.39 -18.70
C LYS A 208 -25.91 2.73 -19.97
N ASP A 209 -26.23 1.45 -20.14
CA ASP A 209 -25.83 0.63 -21.30
C ASP A 209 -24.30 0.53 -21.49
N LYS A 210 -23.52 0.73 -20.42
CA LYS A 210 -22.04 0.64 -20.42
C LYS A 210 -21.53 -0.42 -19.46
N THR A 211 -20.39 -1.00 -19.78
CA THR A 211 -19.66 -1.85 -18.82
C THR A 211 -18.98 -0.96 -17.80
N THR A 212 -19.26 -1.20 -16.51
CA THR A 212 -18.72 -0.39 -15.42
C THR A 212 -17.46 -1.04 -14.84
N VAL A 213 -16.41 -0.23 -14.64
CA VAL A 213 -15.15 -0.66 -14.01
C VAL A 213 -14.94 0.18 -12.77
N ILE A 214 -15.24 -0.41 -11.61
CA ILE A 214 -15.09 0.27 -10.31
C ILE A 214 -13.61 0.22 -9.90
N ILE A 215 -13.03 1.38 -9.59
CA ILE A 215 -11.63 1.50 -9.20
C ILE A 215 -11.53 2.21 -7.86
N ASP A 216 -10.85 1.57 -6.92
CA ASP A 216 -10.55 2.11 -5.60
C ASP A 216 -9.10 1.76 -5.19
N ASP A 217 -8.53 2.43 -4.17
CA ASP A 217 -7.21 2.06 -3.66
C ASP A 217 -7.28 0.85 -2.74
N ILE A 218 -8.27 0.82 -1.86
CA ILE A 218 -8.36 -0.19 -0.81
C ILE A 218 -9.81 -0.62 -0.64
N ALA A 219 -10.07 -1.93 -0.78
CA ALA A 219 -11.33 -2.55 -0.42
C ALA A 219 -11.16 -3.32 0.91
N ASP A 220 -11.93 -2.94 1.93
CA ASP A 220 -11.85 -3.55 3.27
C ASP A 220 -13.01 -4.53 3.51
N THR A 221 -14.19 -4.01 3.87
CA THR A 221 -15.42 -4.82 4.01
C THR A 221 -16.17 -5.00 2.68
N CYS A 222 -15.68 -4.37 1.61
CA CYS A 222 -16.30 -4.29 0.28
C CYS A 222 -17.71 -3.69 0.22
N GLY A 223 -18.32 -3.26 1.34
CA GLY A 223 -19.69 -2.75 1.35
C GLY A 223 -19.91 -1.56 0.41
N THR A 224 -18.99 -0.61 0.37
CA THR A 224 -19.04 0.55 -0.56
C THR A 224 -18.99 0.10 -2.02
N ILE A 225 -18.15 -0.89 -2.35
CA ILE A 225 -18.00 -1.40 -3.72
C ILE A 225 -19.24 -2.22 -4.12
N CYS A 226 -19.84 -2.99 -3.22
CA CYS A 226 -21.08 -3.70 -3.50
C CYS A 226 -22.23 -2.73 -3.80
N ILE A 227 -22.39 -1.68 -2.99
CA ILE A 227 -23.38 -0.62 -3.25
C ILE A 227 -23.09 0.04 -4.60
N ALA A 228 -21.82 0.27 -4.92
CA ALA A 228 -21.41 0.83 -6.19
C ALA A 228 -21.80 -0.07 -7.39
N ALA A 229 -21.58 -1.37 -7.27
CA ALA A 229 -21.96 -2.34 -8.28
C ALA A 229 -23.49 -2.38 -8.47
N GLU A 230 -24.27 -2.40 -7.38
CA GLU A 230 -25.74 -2.37 -7.44
C GLU A 230 -26.26 -1.10 -8.12
N LYS A 231 -25.70 0.07 -7.77
CA LYS A 231 -26.12 1.36 -8.33
C LYS A 231 -25.75 1.55 -9.79
N THR A 232 -24.73 0.87 -10.27
CA THR A 232 -24.27 0.98 -11.66
C THR A 232 -24.76 -0.14 -12.57
N SER A 233 -25.39 -1.18 -12.01
CA SER A 233 -26.01 -2.28 -12.75
C SER A 233 -27.47 -2.01 -13.13
N ASN A 234 -28.11 -1.00 -12.52
CA ASN A 234 -29.48 -0.58 -12.79
C ASN A 234 -29.52 0.57 -13.81
#